data_AF-A0A1I1HT86-F1
#
_entry.id   AF-A0A1I1HT86-F1
#
_cell.length_a   1.000
_cell.length_b   1.000
_cell.length_c   1.000
_cell.angle_alpha   90.00
_cell.angle_beta   90.00
_cell.angle_gamma   90.00
#
_symmetry.space_group_name_H-M   'P 1'
#
loop_
_entity.id
_entity.type
_entity.pdbx_description
1 polymer ?
#
loop_
_entity_poly.entity_id
_entity_poly.type
_entity_poly.pdbx_seq_one_letter_code
_entity_poly.pdbx_strand_id
1 'polypeptide(L)'
;MSKTSSSHAVKEFTKAPPTEEGLTETVQHITAGVGEFSVLNPAARAALVLKVTEQWEQDFIVKFHIPSDRAKAGEEYAAIEQGDKYPSLSDSVREAVLQRFDDRYGDGGPRLWSALNGK
;
A
#
# COMPACT_ATOMS: atom_id res chain seq x y z
N MET A 1 11.58 13.99 -37.34
CA MET A 1 11.78 12.62 -36.81
C MET A 1 11.53 12.67 -35.30
N SER A 2 10.41 12.10 -34.87
CA SER A 2 9.89 12.20 -33.49
C SER A 2 10.67 11.29 -32.53
N LYS A 3 11.30 11.87 -31.51
CA LYS A 3 11.96 11.14 -30.40
C LYS A 3 11.50 11.68 -29.06
N THR A 4 10.21 11.58 -28.75
CA THR A 4 9.65 11.92 -27.44
C THR A 4 8.38 11.12 -27.21
N SER A 5 8.47 9.86 -26.83
CA SER A 5 7.30 9.12 -26.31
C SER A 5 7.69 8.05 -25.29
N SER A 6 8.85 7.43 -25.42
CA SER A 6 9.25 6.32 -24.54
C SER A 6 9.56 6.74 -23.09
N SER A 7 9.96 7.99 -22.86
CA SER A 7 10.34 8.46 -21.50
C SER A 7 9.13 8.91 -20.66
N HIS A 8 8.02 9.27 -21.31
CA HIS A 8 6.84 9.75 -20.60
C HIS A 8 5.94 8.59 -20.13
N ALA A 9 5.83 7.53 -20.94
CA ALA A 9 5.03 6.35 -20.61
C ALA A 9 5.57 5.61 -19.37
N VAL A 10 6.89 5.37 -19.31
CA VAL A 10 7.52 4.72 -18.15
C VAL A 10 7.35 5.54 -16.86
N LYS A 11 7.34 6.88 -16.93
CA LYS A 11 7.09 7.74 -15.76
C LYS A 11 5.65 7.67 -15.26
N GLU A 12 4.68 7.51 -16.14
CA GLU A 12 3.28 7.33 -15.73
C GLU A 12 3.04 5.95 -15.12
N PHE A 13 3.68 4.90 -15.63
CA PHE A 13 3.60 3.55 -15.07
C PHE A 13 4.35 3.35 -13.75
N THR A 14 5.28 4.26 -13.40
CA THR A 14 5.89 4.25 -12.05
C THR A 14 5.02 4.90 -10.98
N LYS A 15 3.82 5.41 -11.31
CA LYS A 15 2.90 5.87 -10.26
C LYS A 15 2.27 4.64 -9.61
N ALA A 16 2.41 4.55 -8.29
CA ALA A 16 1.71 3.55 -7.53
C ALA A 16 0.19 3.66 -7.75
N PRO A 17 -0.52 2.53 -7.96
CA PRO A 17 -1.97 2.54 -8.09
C PRO A 17 -2.65 2.97 -6.77
N PRO A 18 -3.92 3.39 -6.80
CA PRO A 18 -4.62 3.84 -5.60
C PRO A 18 -5.18 2.69 -4.74
N THR A 19 -5.26 1.47 -5.29
CA THR A 19 -5.88 0.30 -4.61
C THR A 19 -4.99 -0.95 -4.73
N GLU A 20 -5.24 -1.94 -3.87
CA GLU A 20 -4.54 -3.22 -3.84
C GLU A 20 -4.82 -4.05 -5.11
N GLU A 21 -6.04 -4.01 -5.64
CA GLU A 21 -6.41 -4.67 -6.89
C GLU A 21 -5.64 -4.05 -8.06
N GLY A 22 -5.56 -2.72 -8.11
CA GLY A 22 -4.78 -2.00 -9.11
C GLY A 22 -3.28 -2.30 -9.00
N LEU A 23 -2.75 -2.50 -7.79
CA LEU A 23 -1.38 -2.97 -7.57
C LEU A 23 -1.19 -4.37 -8.15
N THR A 24 -2.10 -5.28 -7.83
CA THR A 24 -2.05 -6.67 -8.30
C THR A 24 -2.04 -6.73 -9.82
N GLU A 25 -2.94 -6.02 -10.49
CA GLU A 25 -3.00 -5.95 -11.96
C GLU A 25 -1.71 -5.35 -12.56
N THR A 26 -1.21 -4.25 -11.96
CA THR A 26 0.01 -3.59 -12.42
C THR A 26 1.23 -4.50 -12.31
N VAL A 27 1.39 -5.18 -11.17
CA VAL A 27 2.48 -6.13 -10.92
C VAL A 27 2.40 -7.31 -11.90
N GLN A 28 1.21 -7.83 -12.17
CA GLN A 28 1.00 -8.90 -13.14
C GLN A 28 1.37 -8.46 -14.56
N HIS A 29 0.94 -7.27 -14.99
CA HIS A 29 1.28 -6.71 -16.31
C HIS A 29 2.79 -6.51 -16.48
N ILE A 30 3.47 -5.95 -15.47
CA ILE A 30 4.93 -5.77 -15.50
C ILE A 30 5.61 -7.14 -15.55
N THR A 31 5.23 -8.07 -14.68
CA THR A 31 5.84 -9.40 -14.59
C THR A 31 5.68 -10.19 -15.88
N ALA A 32 4.49 -10.14 -16.48
CA ALA A 32 4.20 -10.81 -17.75
C ALA A 32 4.90 -10.15 -18.95
N GLY A 33 5.41 -8.92 -18.82
CA GLY A 33 6.04 -8.20 -19.93
C GLY A 33 5.03 -7.75 -20.98
N VAL A 34 3.81 -7.43 -20.56
CA VAL A 34 2.74 -7.02 -21.49
C VAL A 34 3.04 -5.61 -22.03
N GLY A 35 2.77 -5.40 -23.31
CA GLY A 35 2.88 -4.09 -23.96
C GLY A 35 4.31 -3.55 -23.89
N GLU A 36 4.46 -2.37 -23.28
CA GLU A 36 5.75 -1.69 -23.16
C GLU A 36 6.78 -2.40 -22.27
N PHE A 37 6.35 -3.32 -21.40
CA PHE A 37 7.27 -4.08 -20.55
C PHE A 37 7.94 -5.24 -21.28
N SER A 38 7.50 -5.59 -22.49
CA SER A 38 8.09 -6.66 -23.31
C SER A 38 9.55 -6.40 -23.69
N VAL A 39 9.96 -5.13 -23.72
CA VAL A 39 11.33 -4.71 -24.04
C VAL A 39 12.27 -4.82 -22.85
N LEU A 40 11.74 -5.02 -21.64
CA LEU A 40 12.51 -5.15 -20.41
C LEU A 40 12.88 -6.62 -20.19
N ASN A 41 14.14 -6.85 -19.79
CA ASN A 41 14.56 -8.17 -19.35
C ASN A 41 13.91 -8.53 -17.99
N PRO A 42 13.90 -9.82 -17.59
CA PRO A 42 13.27 -10.26 -16.34
C PRO A 42 13.77 -9.53 -15.09
N ALA A 43 15.08 -9.24 -14.99
CA ALA A 43 15.64 -8.53 -13.84
C ALA A 43 15.15 -7.08 -13.75
N ALA A 44 15.05 -6.39 -14.88
CA ALA A 44 14.51 -5.04 -14.95
C ALA A 44 13.02 -4.99 -14.59
N ARG A 45 12.24 -6.00 -15.01
CA ARG A 45 10.82 -6.12 -14.62
C ARG A 45 10.67 -6.37 -13.12
N ALA A 46 11.48 -7.25 -12.54
CA ALA A 46 11.48 -7.50 -11.09
C ALA A 46 11.84 -6.24 -10.29
N ALA A 47 12.86 -5.48 -10.72
CA ALA A 47 13.22 -4.22 -10.08
C ALA A 47 12.10 -3.16 -10.19
N LEU A 48 11.38 -3.12 -11.31
CA LEU A 48 10.23 -2.23 -11.48
C LEU A 48 9.05 -2.63 -10.58
N VAL A 49 8.74 -3.92 -10.49
CA VAL A 49 7.72 -4.44 -9.55
C VAL A 49 8.04 -4.00 -8.13
N LEU A 50 9.28 -4.23 -7.67
CA LEU A 50 9.70 -3.85 -6.32
C LEU A 50 9.45 -2.36 -6.07
N LYS A 51 9.91 -1.51 -6.99
CA LYS A 51 9.75 -0.06 -6.88
C LYS A 51 8.27 0.38 -6.82
N VAL A 52 7.41 -0.23 -7.66
CA VAL A 52 5.97 0.10 -7.69
C VAL A 52 5.30 -0.32 -6.39
N THR A 53 5.61 -1.51 -5.88
CA THR A 53 5.08 -2.01 -4.60
C THR A 53 5.53 -1.13 -3.44
N GLU A 54 6.82 -0.82 -3.33
CA GLU A 54 7.34 0.06 -2.25
C GLU A 54 6.67 1.44 -2.27
N GLN A 55 6.52 2.03 -3.46
CA GLN A 55 5.86 3.33 -3.58
C GLN A 55 4.37 3.25 -3.21
N TRP A 56 3.70 2.15 -3.57
CA TRP A 56 2.30 1.92 -3.23
C TRP A 56 2.11 1.81 -1.73
N GLU A 57 2.94 1.01 -1.06
CA GLU A 57 2.86 0.82 0.38
C GLU A 57 3.08 2.14 1.15
N GLN A 58 4.04 2.96 0.73
CA GLN A 58 4.28 4.28 1.34
C GLN A 58 3.08 5.22 1.14
N ASP A 59 2.54 5.28 -0.07
CA ASP A 59 1.36 6.07 -0.38
C ASP A 59 0.13 5.58 0.39
N PHE A 60 -0.02 4.26 0.52
CA PHE A 60 -1.08 3.61 1.27
C PHE A 60 -1.04 4.03 2.72
N ILE A 61 0.13 3.91 3.39
CA ILE A 61 0.30 4.36 4.77
C ILE A 61 -0.18 5.79 4.90
N VAL A 62 0.33 6.73 4.08
CA VAL A 62 0.05 8.17 4.19
C VAL A 62 -1.42 8.50 3.95
N LYS A 63 -2.04 7.89 2.93
CA LYS A 63 -3.42 8.16 2.52
C LYS A 63 -4.45 7.35 3.31
N PHE A 64 -4.01 6.38 4.13
CA PHE A 64 -4.89 5.51 4.88
C PHE A 64 -5.86 6.32 5.75
N HIS A 65 -7.15 6.09 5.54
CA HIS A 65 -8.20 6.74 6.31
C HIS A 65 -8.48 5.93 7.57
N ILE A 66 -8.24 6.53 8.73
CA ILE A 66 -8.62 5.94 10.00
C ILE A 66 -10.04 6.42 10.33
N PRO A 67 -11.02 5.53 10.53
CA PRO A 67 -12.38 5.91 10.95
C PRO A 67 -12.33 6.76 12.21
N SER A 68 -13.17 7.79 12.29
CA SER A 68 -13.32 8.63 13.50
C SER A 68 -14.17 7.97 14.58
N ASP A 69 -15.01 7.00 14.20
CA ASP A 69 -15.75 6.19 15.16
C ASP A 69 -14.81 5.13 15.75
N ARG A 70 -14.73 5.09 17.08
CA ARG A 70 -13.76 4.23 17.77
C ARG A 70 -14.08 2.74 17.63
N ALA A 71 -15.36 2.36 17.58
CA ALA A 71 -15.74 0.96 17.41
C ALA A 71 -15.34 0.48 16.00
N LYS A 72 -15.65 1.26 14.97
CA LYS A 72 -15.24 0.96 13.58
C LYS A 72 -13.73 0.96 13.40
N ALA A 73 -13.03 1.91 14.05
CA ALA A 73 -11.57 1.91 14.04
C ALA A 73 -10.99 0.66 14.71
N GLY A 74 -11.64 0.15 15.77
CA GLY A 74 -11.23 -1.07 16.45
C GLY A 74 -11.44 -2.33 15.62
N GLU A 75 -12.57 -2.43 14.92
CA GLU A 75 -12.83 -3.51 13.96
C GLU A 75 -11.81 -3.50 12.81
N GLU A 76 -11.51 -2.32 12.26
CA GLU A 76 -10.55 -2.18 11.17
C GLU A 76 -9.11 -2.47 11.60
N TYR A 77 -8.71 -2.01 12.80
CA TYR A 77 -7.42 -2.36 13.39
C TYR A 77 -7.27 -3.88 13.52
N ALA A 78 -8.26 -4.56 14.09
CA ALA A 78 -8.20 -6.00 14.30
C ALA A 78 -8.14 -6.78 12.98
N ALA A 79 -8.89 -6.34 11.96
CA ALA A 79 -8.85 -6.96 10.63
C ALA A 79 -7.49 -6.78 9.95
N ILE A 80 -6.85 -5.61 10.11
CA ILE A 80 -5.50 -5.36 9.58
C ILE A 80 -4.45 -6.17 10.35
N GLU A 81 -4.52 -6.19 11.68
CA GLU A 81 -3.62 -6.95 12.56
C GLU A 81 -3.65 -8.46 12.26
N GLN A 82 -4.83 -9.02 12.01
CA GLN A 82 -5.01 -10.44 11.68
C GLN A 82 -4.64 -10.77 10.23
N GLY A 83 -4.41 -9.77 9.38
CA GLY A 83 -4.14 -9.94 7.96
C GLY A 83 -5.39 -10.26 7.11
N ASP A 84 -6.58 -10.16 7.70
CA ASP A 84 -7.86 -10.31 6.97
C ASP A 84 -8.08 -9.17 5.98
N LYS A 85 -7.50 -7.99 6.26
CA LYS A 85 -7.55 -6.82 5.42
C LYS A 85 -6.18 -6.47 4.87
N TYR A 86 -6.11 -6.25 3.56
CA TYR A 86 -4.88 -5.97 2.82
C TYR A 86 -3.80 -7.04 3.03
N PRO A 87 -4.08 -8.31 2.70
CA PRO A 87 -3.14 -9.41 2.88
C PRO A 87 -1.84 -9.22 2.10
N SER A 88 -1.83 -8.35 1.07
CA SER A 88 -0.62 -8.03 0.31
C SER A 88 0.33 -7.05 1.02
N LEU A 89 -0.05 -6.41 2.14
CA LEU A 89 0.85 -5.52 2.86
C LEU A 89 2.00 -6.32 3.46
N SER A 90 3.22 -5.80 3.29
CA SER A 90 4.34 -6.26 4.09
C SER A 90 4.08 -6.01 5.59
N ASP A 91 4.71 -6.83 6.44
CA ASP A 91 4.53 -6.74 7.89
C ASP A 91 4.92 -5.35 8.42
N SER A 92 6.02 -4.76 7.93
CA SER A 92 6.45 -3.41 8.33
C SER A 92 5.42 -2.32 7.98
N VAL A 93 4.70 -2.49 6.87
CA VAL A 93 3.67 -1.54 6.43
C VAL A 93 2.39 -1.73 7.24
N ARG A 94 2.03 -2.98 7.54
CA ARG A 94 0.94 -3.30 8.47
C ARG A 94 1.22 -2.66 9.84
N GLU A 95 2.41 -2.86 10.39
CA GLU A 95 2.84 -2.24 11.65
C GLU A 95 2.77 -0.71 11.60
N ALA A 96 3.24 -0.09 10.51
CA ALA A 96 3.17 1.37 10.34
C ALA A 96 1.73 1.89 10.30
N VAL A 97 0.81 1.15 9.67
CA VAL A 97 -0.62 1.51 9.66
C VAL A 97 -1.21 1.36 11.05
N LEU A 98 -0.95 0.25 11.76
CA LEU A 98 -1.44 0.03 13.12
C LEU A 98 -0.90 1.11 14.09
N GLN A 99 0.36 1.51 13.94
CA GLN A 99 0.94 2.61 14.73
C GLN A 99 0.15 3.92 14.54
N ARG A 100 -0.35 4.21 13.33
CA ARG A 100 -1.17 5.42 13.12
C ARG A 100 -2.51 5.37 13.87
N PHE A 101 -3.08 4.19 14.10
CA PHE A 101 -4.26 4.05 14.96
C PHE A 101 -3.90 4.34 16.41
N ASP A 102 -2.77 3.82 16.87
CA ASP A 102 -2.26 4.03 18.22
C ASP A 102 -1.92 5.51 18.47
N ASP A 103 -1.29 6.18 17.50
CA ASP A 103 -1.02 7.63 17.56
C ASP A 103 -2.32 8.47 17.72
N ARG A 104 -3.44 7.97 17.19
CA ARG A 104 -4.74 8.66 17.24
C ARG A 104 -5.54 8.35 18.50
N TYR A 105 -5.54 7.10 18.95
CA TYR A 105 -6.45 6.62 20.00
C TYR A 105 -5.77 6.23 21.31
N GLY A 106 -4.43 6.14 21.32
CA GLY A 106 -3.59 5.72 22.43
C GLY A 106 -2.93 4.36 22.16
N ASP A 107 -1.77 4.14 22.76
CA ASP A 107 -0.95 2.96 22.48
C ASP A 107 -1.61 1.63 22.90
N GLY A 108 -1.30 0.58 22.13
CA GLY A 108 -1.61 -0.81 22.44
C GLY A 108 -3.02 -1.26 22.04
N GLY A 109 -3.58 -0.62 21.02
CA GLY A 109 -4.74 -1.11 20.28
C GLY A 109 -6.10 -0.98 20.97
N PRO A 110 -7.16 -1.48 20.31
CA PRO A 110 -8.56 -1.16 20.63
C PRO A 110 -8.99 -1.50 22.06
N ARG A 111 -8.38 -2.52 22.67
CA ARG A 111 -8.66 -2.95 24.05
C ARG A 111 -8.22 -1.91 25.08
N LEU A 112 -7.22 -1.08 24.78
CA LEU A 112 -6.66 -0.08 25.68
C LEU A 112 -7.19 1.33 25.42
N TRP A 113 -7.65 1.63 24.20
CA TRP A 113 -8.20 2.95 23.83
C TRP A 113 -9.37 3.42 24.70
N SER A 114 -10.16 2.48 25.23
CA SER A 114 -11.28 2.78 26.13
C SER A 114 -10.83 3.13 27.56
N ALA A 115 -9.71 2.54 28.01
CA ALA A 115 -9.18 2.76 29.36
C ALA A 115 -8.44 4.10 29.49
N LEU A 116 -7.91 4.63 28.39
CA LEU A 116 -7.08 5.85 28.38
C LEU A 116 -7.88 7.16 28.45
N ASN A 117 -9.21 7.14 28.25
CA ASN A 117 -10.08 8.34 28.33
C ASN A 117 -11.02 8.35 29.56
N GLY A 118 -10.71 7.55 30.59
CA GLY A 118 -11.44 7.54 31.86
C GLY A 118 -11.02 8.64 32.85
N LYS A 119 -10.70 9.85 32.38
CA LYS A 119 -10.42 11.02 33.24
C LYS A 119 -11.05 12.28 32.69
#